data_AF-A0A7R9RPH5-F1
#
_entry.id   AF-A0A7R9RPH5-F1
#
_cell.length_a   1.000
_cell.length_b   1.000
_cell.length_c   1.000
_cell.angle_alpha   90.00
_cell.angle_beta   90.00
_cell.angle_gamma   90.00
#
_symmetry.space_group_name_H-M   'P 1'
#
loop_
_entity.id
_entity.type
_entity.pdbx_description
1 polymer ?
#
loop_
_entity_poly.entity_id
_entity_poly.type
_entity_poly.pdbx_seq_one_letter_code
_entity_poly.pdbx_strand_id
1 'polypeptide(L)'
;LACVAESEYTRLGLGENLTQEDKMGPKKKGKEGKEKKKKGKEPQVVDGMSISDMSREMLEGHVIRIRKELDREREERNYFQLEKDNLWSYWEITKKQLEDLKIELKNKERDLEEMEEKREIEMKLYKQKVKHLLYEHKISLADSKIECENILSNQESSHKALENEQISDLRELRLLIKEQELAHEDHVKELKTEKVDAIHSIQENFEMQTKELETKWDHRLKTVREDLDLQRRTEIHQLEERKNIQIQALIQNHEKAFIDIKNYYNDITLNNLALINSLKEQTEMLRKKEDRAERDMQHLQQENQRLKEPLQSAKQEVADLRRIVVNYEKDKLALKNTRVQLKSKTDENAQLKWELEILKQRFHQLEEERDSVYEKFLAAINEVHQKTNLKNVIIERQLEKVAERLEIKDAQLHEVLLKSNLDPDTASQIKHRIEDQMEKKSVALHELQLELAEVCKAHNDLLRIFESKMEECKLSICDLGLRPIYPSSYNFQELGAGPIKISGV
;
A
#
# COMPACT_ATOMS: atom_id res chain seq x y z
N LEU A 1 33.37 19.53 40.08
CA LEU A 1 33.17 21.01 40.15
C LEU A 1 32.22 21.27 41.32
N ALA A 2 32.78 21.84 42.42
CA ALA A 2 32.20 22.55 43.59
C ALA A 2 30.75 22.23 44.07
N CYS A 3 30.39 22.15 45.37
CA CYS A 3 31.05 22.37 46.66
C CYS A 3 30.04 22.04 47.80
N VAL A 4 30.54 21.45 48.91
CA VAL A 4 30.28 21.77 50.37
C VAL A 4 28.88 21.44 50.97
N ALA A 5 28.73 20.45 51.87
CA ALA A 5 28.97 20.38 53.34
C ALA A 5 27.83 21.05 54.17
N GLU A 6 27.36 20.65 55.36
CA GLU A 6 27.91 20.08 56.61
C GLU A 6 26.80 19.33 57.40
N SER A 7 27.05 18.18 58.06
CA SER A 7 27.39 17.96 59.51
C SER A 7 26.25 18.27 60.51
N GLU A 8 25.64 17.26 61.14
CA GLU A 8 26.01 16.70 62.48
C GLU A 8 25.90 17.67 63.67
N TYR A 9 25.03 17.36 64.65
CA TYR A 9 25.38 17.44 66.07
C TYR A 9 24.63 16.39 66.89
N THR A 10 25.39 15.76 67.76
CA THR A 10 25.13 14.55 68.55
C THR A 10 24.81 14.89 70.02
N ARG A 11 24.41 13.83 70.76
CA ARG A 11 24.67 13.50 72.19
C ARG A 11 23.56 13.64 73.25
N LEU A 12 23.09 12.45 73.68
CA LEU A 12 23.25 11.82 75.01
C LEU A 12 23.10 12.68 76.28
N GLY A 13 22.08 12.34 77.09
CA GLY A 13 22.26 11.43 78.24
C GLY A 13 22.65 12.01 79.62
N LEU A 14 21.88 11.54 80.62
CA LEU A 14 22.16 11.39 82.06
C LEU A 14 21.91 12.59 83.01
N GLY A 15 21.04 12.33 84.01
CA GLY A 15 21.55 12.22 85.38
C GLY A 15 20.99 13.17 86.45
N GLU A 16 20.23 12.57 87.38
CA GLU A 16 20.32 12.78 88.84
C GLU A 16 19.67 14.00 89.54
N ASN A 17 18.54 13.69 90.20
CA ASN A 17 18.34 13.65 91.66
C ASN A 17 18.56 14.87 92.58
N LEU A 18 17.64 14.92 93.57
CA LEU A 18 17.73 15.45 94.95
C LEU A 18 17.48 16.94 95.17
N THR A 19 16.29 17.26 95.71
CA THR A 19 16.01 17.67 97.12
C THR A 19 14.60 18.27 97.16
N GLN A 20 13.58 17.59 97.68
CA GLN A 20 13.18 17.40 99.07
C GLN A 20 12.81 18.69 99.83
N GLU A 21 11.62 18.60 100.46
CA GLU A 21 11.18 19.28 101.68
C GLU A 21 10.69 20.74 101.59
N ASP A 22 9.72 21.18 102.38
CA ASP A 22 8.57 20.56 103.02
C ASP A 22 7.67 21.73 103.50
N LYS A 23 6.37 21.46 103.52
CA LYS A 23 5.33 21.92 104.46
C LYS A 23 5.42 23.23 105.28
N MET A 24 4.17 23.66 105.57
CA MET A 24 3.62 24.15 106.86
C MET A 24 3.39 25.66 107.03
N GLY A 25 2.11 26.05 107.12
CA GLY A 25 1.68 27.08 108.08
C GLY A 25 1.76 26.54 109.54
N PRO A 26 1.09 27.11 110.57
CA PRO A 26 0.20 28.28 110.64
C PRO A 26 0.36 29.14 111.95
N LYS A 27 -0.63 30.03 112.20
CA LYS A 27 -1.17 30.53 113.50
C LYS A 27 -0.48 31.69 114.29
N LYS A 28 -1.24 32.81 114.36
CA LYS A 28 -1.85 33.51 115.53
C LYS A 28 -1.07 33.79 116.85
N LYS A 29 -1.25 35.07 117.27
CA LYS A 29 -1.57 35.66 118.61
C LYS A 29 -0.46 36.28 119.49
N GLY A 30 -0.79 37.48 120.02
CA GLY A 30 -0.46 37.98 121.38
C GLY A 30 0.72 38.96 121.46
N LYS A 31 0.56 40.28 121.70
CA LYS A 31 0.27 41.07 122.93
C LYS A 31 1.40 41.11 124.00
N GLU A 32 1.89 42.34 124.25
CA GLU A 32 2.20 43.04 125.53
C GLU A 32 3.60 43.68 125.65
N GLY A 33 3.62 44.89 126.22
CA GLY A 33 4.78 45.79 126.26
C GLY A 33 5.49 45.93 127.61
N LYS A 34 6.42 46.89 127.72
CA LYS A 34 6.70 47.76 128.91
C LYS A 34 7.98 48.60 128.77
N GLU A 35 7.81 49.90 129.03
CA GLU A 35 8.58 50.80 129.92
C GLU A 35 10.14 50.93 129.93
N LYS A 36 10.60 52.19 129.80
CA LYS A 36 11.20 53.08 130.85
C LYS A 36 12.60 53.71 130.64
N LYS A 37 12.66 55.00 131.05
CA LYS A 37 13.76 55.86 131.61
C LYS A 37 14.70 56.62 130.64
N LYS A 38 15.29 57.79 130.97
CA LYS A 38 15.10 58.93 131.92
C LYS A 38 16.25 59.97 131.63
N LYS A 39 16.10 61.19 132.17
CA LYS A 39 17.05 62.34 132.33
C LYS A 39 16.98 63.37 131.18
N GLY A 40 16.86 64.69 131.36
CA GLY A 40 16.93 65.60 132.52
C GLY A 40 18.04 66.63 132.32
N LYS A 41 17.74 67.95 132.31
CA LYS A 41 18.53 69.07 132.88
C LYS A 41 17.88 70.45 132.67
N GLU A 42 17.88 71.21 133.76
CA GLU A 42 17.72 72.66 134.02
C GLU A 42 18.53 73.59 133.08
N PRO A 43 18.30 74.94 133.01
CA PRO A 43 18.47 75.86 134.16
C PRO A 43 17.69 77.19 134.21
N GLN A 44 17.93 77.90 135.32
CA GLN A 44 18.16 79.36 135.49
C GLN A 44 17.14 80.25 136.24
N VAL A 45 17.75 80.93 137.21
CA VAL A 45 17.31 81.93 138.19
C VAL A 45 17.35 83.33 137.56
N VAL A 46 16.43 84.25 137.92
CA VAL A 46 16.52 85.69 137.59
C VAL A 46 15.98 86.60 138.71
N ASP A 47 16.78 87.64 138.98
CA ASP A 47 16.57 88.95 139.65
C ASP A 47 16.14 89.05 141.12
N GLY A 48 17.14 88.88 141.99
CA GLY A 48 17.21 89.60 143.26
C GLY A 48 17.75 91.03 143.08
N MET A 49 16.94 92.03 143.47
CA MET A 49 17.39 93.32 144.01
C MET A 49 16.40 93.82 145.07
N SER A 50 16.94 94.36 146.17
CA SER A 50 16.28 94.74 147.42
C SER A 50 15.34 95.96 147.28
N ILE A 51 14.15 95.90 147.90
CA ILE A 51 13.12 96.96 147.94
C ILE A 51 13.33 97.96 149.09
N SER A 52 14.42 97.87 149.84
CA SER A 52 14.77 98.92 150.81
C SER A 52 15.66 99.95 150.13
N ASP A 53 15.04 101.06 149.72
CA ASP A 53 15.61 102.31 149.17
C ASP A 53 15.63 102.46 147.65
N MET A 54 14.47 102.73 147.02
CA MET A 54 14.38 103.18 145.61
C MET A 54 13.36 104.32 145.41
N SER A 55 13.80 105.37 144.71
CA SER A 55 13.01 106.56 144.36
C SER A 55 11.92 106.26 143.31
N ARG A 56 10.82 107.03 143.33
CA ARG A 56 9.58 106.86 142.51
C ARG A 56 9.84 106.66 141.01
N GLU A 57 10.91 107.23 140.44
CA GLU A 57 11.24 107.14 139.01
C GLU A 57 11.77 105.76 138.58
N MET A 58 12.37 104.98 139.47
CA MET A 58 12.88 103.63 139.16
C MET A 58 11.76 102.58 139.02
N LEU A 59 10.64 102.78 139.70
CA LEU A 59 9.48 101.87 139.67
C LEU A 59 8.66 102.00 138.37
N GLU A 60 8.55 103.19 137.79
CA GLU A 60 7.84 103.41 136.52
C GLU A 60 8.59 102.78 135.33
N GLY A 61 9.92 102.83 135.32
CA GLY A 61 10.75 102.18 134.29
C GLY A 61 10.66 100.65 134.30
N HIS A 62 10.44 100.03 135.47
CA HIS A 62 10.28 98.58 135.59
C HIS A 62 8.92 98.11 135.04
N VAL A 63 7.84 98.87 135.28
CA VAL A 63 6.50 98.57 134.73
C VAL A 63 6.47 98.66 133.20
N ILE A 64 7.18 99.62 132.60
CA ILE A 64 7.28 99.74 131.13
C ILE A 64 8.03 98.55 130.51
N ARG A 65 9.07 98.03 131.20
CA ARG A 65 9.84 96.88 130.75
C ARG A 65 9.01 95.61 130.74
N ILE A 66 8.28 95.33 131.82
CA ILE A 66 7.37 94.18 131.92
C ILE A 66 6.24 94.26 130.88
N ARG A 67 5.72 95.47 130.58
CA ARG A 67 4.72 95.62 129.51
C ARG A 67 5.29 95.31 128.12
N LYS A 68 6.50 95.77 127.81
CA LYS A 68 7.18 95.44 126.54
C LYS A 68 7.47 93.95 126.42
N GLU A 69 7.87 93.29 127.52
CA GLU A 69 8.08 91.84 127.54
C GLU A 69 6.76 91.09 127.35
N LEU A 70 5.68 91.53 127.99
CA LEU A 70 4.34 90.95 127.80
C LEU A 70 3.84 91.10 126.35
N ASP A 71 4.06 92.25 125.72
CA ASP A 71 3.67 92.46 124.31
C ASP A 71 4.51 91.61 123.36
N ARG A 72 5.82 91.45 123.64
CA ARG A 72 6.70 90.56 122.87
C ARG A 72 6.29 89.10 123.00
N GLU A 73 5.97 88.62 124.20
CA GLU A 73 5.45 87.26 124.39
C GLU A 73 4.10 87.05 123.71
N ARG A 74 3.26 88.09 123.59
CA ARG A 74 2.00 88.02 122.84
C ARG A 74 2.24 87.91 121.34
N GLU A 75 3.17 88.71 120.80
CA GLU A 75 3.58 88.64 119.40
C GLU A 75 4.19 87.27 119.05
N GLU A 76 5.08 86.74 119.89
CA GLU A 76 5.69 85.43 119.70
C GLU A 76 4.63 84.31 119.77
N ARG A 77 3.70 84.37 120.72
CA ARG A 77 2.59 83.41 120.79
C ARG A 77 1.71 83.46 119.55
N ASN A 78 1.44 84.65 119.03
CA ASN A 78 0.65 84.83 117.80
C ASN A 78 1.41 84.28 116.58
N TYR A 79 2.71 84.56 116.47
CA TYR A 79 3.57 84.02 115.43
C TYR A 79 3.60 82.48 115.47
N PHE A 80 3.83 81.87 116.63
CA PHE A 80 3.83 80.41 116.76
C PHE A 80 2.46 79.79 116.52
N GLN A 81 1.37 80.50 116.84
CA GLN A 81 0.02 80.04 116.54
C GLN A 81 -0.23 80.03 115.03
N LEU A 82 0.15 81.10 114.32
CA LEU A 82 0.10 81.18 112.86
C LEU A 82 0.97 80.12 112.19
N GLU A 83 2.18 79.90 112.70
CA GLU A 83 3.10 78.90 112.16
C GLU A 83 2.59 77.47 112.40
N LYS A 84 1.97 77.21 113.56
CA LYS A 84 1.28 75.94 113.85
C LYS A 84 0.08 75.74 112.91
N ASP A 85 -0.74 76.76 112.71
CA ASP A 85 -1.92 76.67 111.83
C ASP A 85 -1.50 76.53 110.35
N ASN A 86 -0.41 77.17 109.94
CA ASN A 86 0.20 76.98 108.62
C ASN A 86 0.78 75.57 108.44
N LEU A 87 1.54 75.06 109.42
CA LEU A 87 2.05 73.69 109.42
C LEU A 87 0.91 72.68 109.40
N TRP A 88 -0.17 72.94 110.14
CA TRP A 88 -1.35 72.11 110.14
C TRP A 88 -2.04 72.13 108.76
N SER A 89 -2.17 73.29 108.12
CA SER A 89 -2.69 73.40 106.75
C SER A 89 -1.82 72.67 105.73
N TYR A 90 -0.50 72.82 105.77
CA TYR A 90 0.42 72.08 104.91
C TYR A 90 0.34 70.58 105.13
N TRP A 91 0.27 70.15 106.39
CA TRP A 91 0.11 68.75 106.73
C TRP A 91 -1.23 68.20 106.21
N GLU A 92 -2.33 68.92 106.37
CA GLU A 92 -3.65 68.53 105.89
C GLU A 92 -3.69 68.47 104.35
N ILE A 93 -3.09 69.44 103.65
CA ILE A 93 -2.99 69.46 102.18
C ILE A 93 -2.13 68.32 101.67
N THR A 94 -0.93 68.12 102.23
CA THR A 94 -0.03 67.04 101.79
C THR A 94 -0.60 65.65 102.12
N LYS A 95 -1.33 65.52 103.23
CA LYS A 95 -2.09 64.31 103.56
C LYS A 95 -3.19 64.05 102.54
N LYS A 96 -3.98 65.06 102.16
CA LYS A 96 -5.00 64.94 101.11
C LYS A 96 -4.37 64.58 99.75
N GLN A 97 -3.30 65.27 99.33
CA GLN A 97 -2.58 64.95 98.10
C GLN A 97 -2.03 63.52 98.10
N LEU A 98 -1.53 63.04 99.23
CA LEU A 98 -1.09 61.65 99.38
C LEU A 98 -2.26 60.67 99.27
N GLU A 99 -3.41 61.00 99.86
CA GLU A 99 -4.63 60.21 99.74
C GLU A 99 -5.16 60.18 98.29
N ASP A 100 -5.17 61.33 97.60
CA ASP A 100 -5.56 61.46 96.19
C ASP A 100 -4.64 60.65 95.28
N LEU A 101 -3.31 60.80 95.42
CA LEU A 101 -2.34 60.02 94.65
C LEU A 101 -2.45 58.52 94.91
N LYS A 102 -2.77 58.11 96.14
CA LYS A 102 -3.04 56.69 96.45
C LYS A 102 -4.30 56.19 95.76
N ILE A 103 -5.34 57.01 95.64
CA ILE A 103 -6.56 56.67 94.91
C ILE A 103 -6.28 56.59 93.40
N GLU A 104 -5.53 57.55 92.85
CA GLU A 104 -5.11 57.54 91.45
C GLU A 104 -4.26 56.32 91.10
N LEU A 105 -3.29 55.98 91.95
CA LEU A 105 -2.46 54.78 91.77
C LEU A 105 -3.35 53.52 91.70
N LYS A 106 -4.28 53.35 92.64
CA LYS A 106 -5.21 52.23 92.65
C LYS A 106 -6.12 52.19 91.41
N ASN A 107 -6.54 53.36 90.92
CA ASN A 107 -7.32 53.42 89.69
C ASN A 107 -6.47 53.04 88.47
N LYS A 108 -5.19 53.43 88.42
CA LYS A 108 -4.27 53.03 87.35
C LYS A 108 -3.91 51.55 87.40
N GLU A 109 -3.76 50.98 88.59
CA GLU A 109 -3.60 49.53 88.76
C GLU A 109 -4.83 48.79 88.23
N ARG A 110 -6.05 49.26 88.54
CA ARG A 110 -7.28 48.69 87.97
C ARG A 110 -7.37 48.85 86.46
N ASP A 111 -7.03 50.02 85.92
CA ASP A 111 -7.01 50.25 84.46
C ASP A 111 -6.04 49.27 83.77
N LEU A 112 -4.87 49.00 84.38
CA LEU A 112 -3.91 48.03 83.86
C LEU A 112 -4.47 46.60 83.91
N GLU A 113 -5.05 46.19 85.03
CA GLU A 113 -5.72 44.89 85.16
C GLU A 113 -6.82 44.71 84.09
N GLU A 114 -7.69 45.70 83.89
CA GLU A 114 -8.74 45.65 82.86
C GLU A 114 -8.16 45.54 81.44
N MET A 115 -7.05 46.20 81.15
CA MET A 115 -6.39 46.12 79.85
C MET A 115 -5.70 44.77 79.64
N GLU A 116 -5.13 44.17 80.70
CA GLU A 116 -4.58 42.82 80.66
C GLU A 116 -5.67 41.76 80.42
N GLU A 117 -6.80 41.87 81.11
CA GLU A 117 -7.97 41.01 80.90
C GLU A 117 -8.51 41.10 79.46
N LYS A 118 -8.67 42.33 78.94
CA LYS A 118 -9.06 42.56 77.54
C LYS A 118 -8.08 41.91 76.57
N ARG A 119 -6.78 42.11 76.77
CA ARG A 119 -5.73 41.50 75.93
C ARG A 119 -5.78 39.97 76.01
N GLU A 120 -6.05 39.39 77.17
CA GLU A 120 -6.16 37.93 77.31
C GLU A 120 -7.37 37.38 76.56
N ILE A 121 -8.52 38.06 76.64
CA ILE A 121 -9.74 37.70 75.89
C ILE A 121 -9.50 37.81 74.38
N GLU A 122 -8.91 38.91 73.91
CA GLU A 122 -8.56 39.10 72.50
C GLU A 122 -7.61 38.02 72.02
N MET A 123 -6.57 37.69 72.79
CA MET A 123 -5.65 36.61 72.45
C MET A 123 -6.34 35.26 72.34
N LYS A 124 -7.31 34.97 73.21
CA LYS A 124 -8.14 33.73 73.14
C LYS A 124 -9.01 33.74 71.88
N LEU A 125 -9.64 34.86 71.53
CA LEU A 125 -10.46 35.01 70.32
C LEU A 125 -9.61 34.85 69.06
N TYR A 126 -8.44 35.48 69.00
CA TYR A 126 -7.50 35.32 67.87
C TYR A 126 -7.01 33.87 67.75
N LYS A 127 -6.68 33.20 68.86
CA LYS A 127 -6.33 31.78 68.85
C LYS A 127 -7.46 30.91 68.30
N GLN A 128 -8.71 31.18 68.67
CA GLN A 128 -9.86 30.45 68.13
C GLN A 128 -10.07 30.73 66.64
N LYS A 129 -9.93 31.99 66.20
CA LYS A 129 -10.05 32.38 64.79
C LYS A 129 -9.00 31.70 63.92
N VAL A 130 -7.75 31.64 64.37
CA VAL A 130 -6.68 30.91 63.68
C VAL A 130 -7.00 29.41 63.60
N LYS A 131 -7.46 28.79 64.70
CA LYS A 131 -7.86 27.37 64.68
C LYS A 131 -8.99 27.10 63.69
N HIS A 132 -10.00 27.97 63.63
CA HIS A 132 -11.11 27.85 62.69
C HIS A 132 -10.63 27.97 61.25
N LEU A 133 -9.84 29.00 60.93
CA LEU A 133 -9.25 29.19 59.59
C LEU A 133 -8.39 27.99 59.16
N LEU A 134 -7.60 27.41 60.07
CA LEU A 134 -6.82 26.21 59.78
C LEU A 134 -7.70 24.98 59.50
N TYR A 135 -8.81 24.85 60.23
CA TYR A 135 -9.76 23.76 60.02
C TYR A 135 -10.53 23.92 58.71
N GLU A 136 -11.01 25.12 58.40
CA GLU A 136 -11.64 25.45 57.12
C GLU A 136 -10.69 25.21 55.95
N HIS A 137 -9.44 25.69 56.04
CA HIS A 137 -8.45 25.44 55.01
C HIS A 137 -8.16 23.94 54.85
N LYS A 138 -8.10 23.18 55.95
CA LYS A 138 -7.92 21.73 55.89
C LYS A 138 -9.11 21.02 55.22
N ILE A 139 -10.34 21.45 55.49
CA ILE A 139 -11.55 20.92 54.83
C ILE A 139 -11.51 21.27 53.34
N SER A 140 -11.29 22.54 52.99
CA SER A 140 -11.22 22.99 51.60
C SER A 140 -10.15 22.24 50.81
N LEU A 141 -8.97 22.01 51.40
CA LEU A 141 -7.94 21.17 50.77
C LEU A 141 -8.36 19.71 50.58
N ALA A 142 -9.15 19.15 51.51
CA ALA A 142 -9.66 17.78 51.37
C ALA A 142 -10.72 17.71 50.27
N ASP A 143 -11.64 18.68 50.21
CA ASP A 143 -12.69 18.77 49.20
C ASP A 143 -12.09 18.93 47.80
N SER A 144 -11.11 19.84 47.63
CA SER A 144 -10.42 20.00 46.35
C SER A 144 -9.66 18.74 45.92
N LYS A 145 -9.11 17.96 46.86
CA LYS A 145 -8.46 16.67 46.53
C LYS A 145 -9.48 15.64 46.02
N ILE A 146 -10.61 15.52 46.70
CA ILE A 146 -11.70 14.62 46.29
C ILE A 146 -12.26 15.05 44.93
N GLU A 147 -12.43 16.35 44.70
CA GLU A 147 -12.86 16.88 43.40
C GLU A 147 -11.85 16.55 42.30
N CYS A 148 -10.56 16.75 42.53
CA CYS A 148 -9.51 16.35 41.59
C CYS A 148 -9.52 14.83 41.29
N GLU A 149 -9.68 13.98 42.32
CA GLU A 149 -9.76 12.52 42.15
C GLU A 149 -11.01 12.11 41.35
N ASN A 150 -12.15 12.75 41.62
CA ASN A 150 -13.39 12.50 40.87
C ASN A 150 -13.28 12.95 39.40
N ILE A 151 -12.67 14.11 39.14
CA ILE A 151 -12.41 14.59 37.78
C ILE A 151 -11.52 13.60 37.04
N LEU A 152 -10.43 13.13 37.68
CA LEU A 152 -9.52 12.16 37.08
C LEU A 152 -10.23 10.83 36.77
N SER A 153 -11.02 10.31 37.72
CA SER A 153 -11.81 9.08 37.55
C SER A 153 -12.86 9.20 36.43
N ASN A 154 -13.54 10.35 36.34
CA ASN A 154 -14.48 10.63 35.27
C ASN A 154 -13.79 10.74 33.90
N GLN A 155 -12.62 11.36 33.83
CA GLN A 155 -11.82 11.40 32.61
C GLN A 155 -11.37 9.99 32.19
N GLU A 156 -10.84 9.19 33.12
CA GLU A 156 -10.43 7.82 32.83
C GLU A 156 -11.59 6.94 32.33
N SER A 157 -12.76 7.04 32.94
CA SER A 157 -13.95 6.29 32.50
C SER A 157 -14.46 6.76 31.14
N SER A 158 -14.44 8.07 30.86
CA SER A 158 -14.78 8.62 29.54
C SER A 158 -13.79 8.17 28.46
N HIS A 159 -12.49 8.17 28.75
CA HIS A 159 -11.46 7.70 27.82
C HIS A 159 -11.64 6.21 27.51
N LYS A 160 -11.87 5.37 28.53
CA LYS A 160 -12.15 3.93 28.34
C LYS A 160 -13.42 3.69 27.52
N ALA A 161 -14.46 4.50 27.70
CA ALA A 161 -15.69 4.39 26.91
C ALA A 161 -15.42 4.68 25.42
N LEU A 162 -14.68 5.75 25.14
CA LEU A 162 -14.30 6.14 23.78
C LEU A 162 -13.37 5.12 23.12
N GLU A 163 -12.40 4.57 23.86
CA GLU A 163 -11.55 3.48 23.36
C GLU A 163 -12.37 2.24 23.00
N ASN A 164 -13.35 1.87 23.82
CA ASN A 164 -14.23 0.73 23.53
C ASN A 164 -15.12 0.96 22.30
N GLU A 165 -15.62 2.19 22.13
CA GLU A 165 -16.38 2.59 20.93
C GLU A 165 -15.51 2.49 19.67
N GLN A 166 -14.29 3.06 19.70
CA GLN A 166 -13.34 2.95 18.59
C GLN A 166 -12.96 1.50 18.27
N ILE A 167 -12.82 0.63 19.28
CA ILE A 167 -12.58 -0.81 19.08
C ILE A 167 -13.80 -1.48 18.42
N SER A 168 -15.02 -1.08 18.78
CA SER A 168 -16.24 -1.57 18.14
C SER A 168 -16.31 -1.14 16.67
N ASP A 169 -16.13 0.15 16.40
CA ASP A 169 -16.14 0.73 15.05
C ASP A 169 -15.08 0.07 14.17
N LEU A 170 -13.89 -0.17 14.71
CA LEU A 170 -12.81 -0.86 14.00
C LEU A 170 -13.18 -2.30 13.66
N ARG A 171 -13.94 -3.01 14.52
CA ARG A 171 -14.44 -4.36 14.21
C ARG A 171 -15.53 -4.32 13.15
N GLU A 172 -16.45 -3.37 13.24
CA GLU A 172 -17.53 -3.18 12.26
C GLU A 172 -16.97 -2.83 10.88
N LEU A 173 -16.02 -1.89 10.81
CA LEU A 173 -15.32 -1.53 9.57
C LEU A 173 -14.56 -2.72 8.98
N ARG A 174 -13.92 -3.56 9.82
CA ARG A 174 -13.26 -4.79 9.34
C ARG A 174 -14.25 -5.79 8.75
N LEU A 175 -15.44 -5.94 9.36
CA LEU A 175 -16.49 -6.79 8.84
C LEU A 175 -17.02 -6.25 7.51
N LEU A 176 -17.29 -4.94 7.42
CA LEU A 176 -17.77 -4.30 6.20
C LEU A 176 -16.77 -4.44 5.05
N ILE A 177 -15.47 -4.23 5.31
CA ILE A 177 -14.41 -4.45 4.30
C ILE A 177 -14.44 -5.89 3.81
N LYS A 178 -14.58 -6.86 4.72
CA LYS A 178 -14.60 -8.29 4.35
C LYS A 178 -15.86 -8.66 3.57
N GLU A 179 -17.01 -8.10 3.92
CA GLU A 179 -18.26 -8.28 3.16
C GLU A 179 -18.15 -7.69 1.75
N GLN A 180 -17.54 -6.50 1.61
CA GLN A 180 -17.26 -5.89 0.31
C GLN A 180 -16.28 -6.73 -0.51
N GLU A 181 -15.19 -7.22 0.10
CA GLU A 181 -14.22 -8.12 -0.55
C GLU A 181 -14.91 -9.38 -1.09
N LEU A 182 -15.78 -10.01 -0.30
CA LEU A 182 -16.54 -11.19 -0.74
C LEU A 182 -17.53 -10.86 -1.86
N ALA A 183 -18.26 -9.75 -1.77
CA ALA A 183 -19.16 -9.31 -2.82
C ALA A 183 -18.42 -9.01 -4.14
N HIS A 184 -17.24 -8.41 -4.07
CA HIS A 184 -16.38 -8.19 -5.23
C HIS A 184 -15.87 -9.51 -5.82
N GLU A 185 -15.49 -10.47 -4.97
CA GLU A 185 -15.07 -11.81 -5.43
C GLU A 185 -16.20 -12.53 -6.18
N ASP A 186 -17.42 -12.46 -5.65
CA ASP A 186 -18.60 -13.05 -6.27
C ASP A 186 -18.96 -12.37 -7.60
N HIS A 187 -18.88 -11.03 -7.66
CA HIS A 187 -19.06 -10.30 -8.92
C HIS A 187 -18.00 -10.68 -9.98
N VAL A 188 -16.74 -10.87 -9.57
CA VAL A 188 -15.69 -11.34 -10.48
C VAL A 188 -15.96 -12.77 -10.96
N LYS A 189 -16.50 -13.65 -10.11
CA LYS A 189 -16.92 -15.01 -10.51
C LYS A 189 -18.07 -14.95 -11.52
N GLU A 190 -19.09 -14.14 -11.26
CA GLU A 190 -20.22 -13.93 -12.18
C GLU A 190 -19.75 -13.43 -13.55
N LEU A 191 -18.91 -12.40 -13.59
CA LEU A 191 -18.34 -11.90 -14.84
C LEU A 191 -17.53 -12.97 -15.57
N LYS A 192 -16.74 -13.78 -14.85
CA LYS A 192 -16.01 -14.90 -15.46
C LYS A 192 -16.95 -15.94 -16.06
N THR A 193 -18.02 -16.31 -15.36
CA THR A 193 -19.02 -17.25 -15.89
C THR A 193 -19.72 -16.70 -17.13
N GLU A 194 -20.13 -15.42 -17.13
CA GLU A 194 -20.72 -14.78 -18.31
C GLU A 194 -19.78 -14.76 -19.51
N LYS A 195 -18.48 -14.52 -19.30
CA LYS A 195 -17.49 -14.58 -20.38
C LYS A 195 -17.30 -16.00 -20.90
N VAL A 196 -17.30 -17.01 -20.03
CA VAL A 196 -17.23 -18.42 -20.43
C VAL A 196 -18.46 -18.80 -21.26
N ASP A 197 -19.66 -18.40 -20.82
CA ASP A 197 -20.90 -18.68 -21.53
C ASP A 197 -20.95 -17.98 -22.90
N ALA A 198 -20.48 -16.73 -22.98
CA ALA A 198 -20.36 -16.00 -24.25
C ALA A 198 -19.37 -16.68 -25.22
N ILE A 199 -18.21 -17.13 -24.72
CA ILE A 199 -17.24 -17.90 -25.52
C ILE A 199 -17.88 -19.21 -25.99
N HIS A 200 -18.59 -19.92 -25.11
CA HIS A 200 -19.26 -21.17 -25.44
C HIS A 200 -20.31 -20.97 -26.54
N SER A 201 -21.14 -19.92 -26.43
CA SER A 201 -22.12 -19.58 -27.47
C SER A 201 -21.47 -19.25 -28.82
N ILE A 202 -20.34 -18.54 -28.82
CA ILE A 202 -19.58 -18.26 -30.05
C ILE A 202 -19.01 -19.56 -30.64
N GLN A 203 -18.45 -20.45 -29.82
CA GLN A 203 -17.93 -21.74 -30.25
C GLN A 203 -19.03 -22.63 -30.84
N GLU A 204 -20.20 -22.71 -30.19
CA GLU A 204 -21.36 -23.45 -30.68
C GLU A 204 -21.84 -22.91 -32.03
N ASN A 205 -21.91 -21.59 -32.19
CA ASN A 205 -22.26 -20.96 -33.47
C ASN A 205 -21.26 -21.30 -34.57
N PHE A 206 -19.95 -21.26 -34.30
CA PHE A 206 -18.93 -21.65 -35.28
C PHE A 206 -18.97 -23.15 -35.59
N GLU A 207 -19.25 -24.00 -34.61
CA GLU A 207 -19.41 -25.44 -34.82
C GLU A 207 -20.63 -25.73 -35.70
N MET A 208 -21.76 -25.06 -35.46
CA MET A 208 -22.94 -25.16 -36.33
C MET A 208 -22.64 -24.69 -37.76
N GLN A 209 -22.01 -23.52 -37.93
CA GLN A 209 -21.64 -23.01 -39.25
C GLN A 209 -20.69 -23.97 -39.99
N THR A 210 -19.75 -24.59 -39.28
CA THR A 210 -18.82 -25.58 -39.84
C THR A 210 -19.57 -26.82 -40.31
N LYS A 211 -20.46 -27.38 -39.47
CA LYS A 211 -21.32 -28.52 -39.83
C LYS A 211 -22.23 -28.21 -41.02
N GLU A 212 -22.80 -27.02 -41.08
CA GLU A 212 -23.60 -26.58 -42.23
C GLU A 212 -22.77 -26.50 -43.51
N LEU A 213 -21.54 -25.99 -43.45
CA LEU A 213 -20.65 -25.94 -44.61
C LEU A 213 -20.24 -27.35 -45.05
N GLU A 214 -19.85 -28.21 -44.13
CA GLU A 214 -19.51 -29.61 -44.40
C GLU A 214 -20.66 -30.33 -45.10
N THR A 215 -21.87 -30.24 -44.54
CA THR A 215 -23.07 -30.87 -45.14
C THR A 215 -23.40 -30.30 -46.53
N LYS A 216 -23.25 -29.00 -46.76
CA LYS A 216 -23.42 -28.38 -48.08
C LYS A 216 -22.40 -28.92 -49.10
N TRP A 217 -21.14 -29.04 -48.71
CA TRP A 217 -20.08 -29.55 -49.59
C TRP A 217 -20.19 -31.06 -49.83
N ASP A 218 -20.55 -31.84 -48.82
CA ASP A 218 -20.84 -33.27 -48.95
C ASP A 218 -22.00 -33.52 -49.90
N HIS A 219 -23.07 -32.72 -49.79
CA HIS A 219 -24.20 -32.80 -50.72
C HIS A 219 -23.76 -32.48 -52.15
N ARG A 220 -23.03 -31.37 -52.35
CA ARG A 220 -22.51 -30.99 -53.67
C ARG A 220 -21.59 -32.05 -54.26
N LEU A 221 -20.73 -32.66 -53.45
CA LEU A 221 -19.85 -33.75 -53.87
C LEU A 221 -20.65 -35.00 -54.28
N LYS A 222 -21.69 -35.36 -53.52
CA LYS A 222 -22.60 -36.47 -53.87
C LYS A 222 -23.31 -36.20 -55.19
N THR A 223 -23.88 -35.02 -55.38
CA THR A 223 -24.54 -34.64 -56.65
C THR A 223 -23.60 -34.75 -57.83
N VAL A 224 -22.37 -34.20 -57.73
CA VAL A 224 -21.39 -34.29 -58.83
C VAL A 224 -21.01 -35.75 -59.12
N ARG A 225 -20.87 -36.59 -58.10
CA ARG A 225 -20.60 -38.03 -58.30
C ARG A 225 -21.77 -38.72 -59.02
N GLU A 226 -23.00 -38.45 -58.59
CA GLU A 226 -24.21 -39.00 -59.20
C GLU A 226 -24.37 -38.54 -60.66
N ASP A 227 -24.07 -37.27 -60.96
CA ASP A 227 -24.11 -36.73 -62.32
C ASP A 227 -23.07 -37.39 -63.24
N LEU A 228 -21.83 -37.57 -62.76
CA LEU A 228 -20.76 -38.25 -63.51
C LEU A 228 -21.07 -39.73 -63.72
N ASP A 229 -21.62 -40.41 -62.71
CA ASP A 229 -22.05 -41.80 -62.83
C ASP A 229 -23.22 -41.94 -63.82
N LEU A 230 -24.16 -40.99 -63.82
CA LEU A 230 -25.24 -40.95 -64.79
C LEU A 230 -24.70 -40.73 -66.21
N GLN A 231 -23.80 -39.76 -66.40
CA GLN A 231 -23.13 -39.52 -67.69
C GLN A 231 -22.45 -40.79 -68.18
N ARG A 232 -21.63 -41.43 -67.34
CA ARG A 232 -20.97 -42.71 -67.68
C ARG A 232 -21.97 -43.79 -68.06
N ARG A 233 -23.07 -43.96 -67.32
CA ARG A 233 -24.12 -44.94 -67.66
C ARG A 233 -24.77 -44.63 -69.00
N THR A 234 -25.08 -43.37 -69.27
CA THR A 234 -25.66 -42.96 -70.56
C THR A 234 -24.71 -43.20 -71.73
N GLU A 235 -23.41 -42.90 -71.57
CA GLU A 235 -22.39 -43.19 -72.59
C GLU A 235 -22.26 -44.68 -72.87
N ILE A 236 -22.27 -45.52 -71.82
CA ILE A 236 -22.26 -46.98 -71.96
C ILE A 236 -23.48 -47.45 -72.74
N HIS A 237 -24.70 -47.00 -72.37
CA HIS A 237 -25.91 -47.40 -73.07
C HIS A 237 -25.91 -46.95 -74.54
N GLN A 238 -25.47 -45.73 -74.84
CA GLN A 238 -25.34 -45.26 -76.23
C GLN A 238 -24.33 -46.10 -77.02
N LEU A 239 -23.21 -46.49 -76.41
CA LEU A 239 -22.22 -47.36 -77.06
C LEU A 239 -22.76 -48.77 -77.28
N GLU A 240 -23.50 -49.33 -76.32
CA GLU A 240 -24.18 -50.61 -76.45
C GLU A 240 -25.22 -50.58 -77.57
N GLU A 241 -26.03 -49.53 -77.66
CA GLU A 241 -27.02 -49.37 -78.72
C GLU A 241 -26.36 -49.28 -80.10
N ARG A 242 -25.29 -48.47 -80.25
CA ARG A 242 -24.51 -48.41 -81.50
C ARG A 242 -23.92 -49.77 -81.88
N LYS A 243 -23.35 -50.50 -80.92
CA LYS A 243 -22.81 -51.85 -81.15
C LYS A 243 -23.91 -52.83 -81.54
N ASN A 244 -25.06 -52.78 -80.90
CA ASN A 244 -26.20 -53.64 -81.22
C ASN A 244 -26.74 -53.37 -82.64
N ILE A 245 -26.84 -52.10 -83.04
CA ILE A 245 -27.19 -51.72 -84.42
C ILE A 245 -26.15 -52.29 -85.41
N GLN A 246 -24.85 -52.17 -85.11
CA GLN A 246 -23.80 -52.73 -85.97
C GLN A 246 -23.86 -54.26 -86.06
N ILE A 247 -24.13 -54.94 -84.94
CA ILE A 247 -24.33 -56.40 -84.90
C ILE A 247 -25.53 -56.79 -85.77
N GLN A 248 -26.65 -56.10 -85.63
CA GLN A 248 -27.84 -56.36 -86.45
C GLN A 248 -27.56 -56.14 -87.95
N ALA A 249 -26.87 -55.06 -88.32
CA ALA A 249 -26.47 -54.80 -89.70
C ALA A 249 -25.53 -55.90 -90.23
N LEU A 250 -24.60 -56.38 -89.40
CA LEU A 250 -23.70 -57.48 -89.76
C LEU A 250 -24.46 -58.79 -89.97
N ILE A 251 -25.42 -59.11 -89.10
CA ILE A 251 -26.31 -60.27 -89.25
C ILE A 251 -27.10 -60.19 -90.56
N GLN A 252 -27.70 -59.03 -90.87
CA GLN A 252 -28.45 -58.83 -92.12
C GLN A 252 -27.55 -58.98 -93.35
N ASN A 253 -26.33 -58.45 -93.30
CA ASN A 253 -25.36 -58.60 -94.39
C ASN A 253 -24.93 -60.05 -94.59
N HIS A 254 -24.70 -60.79 -93.49
CA HIS A 254 -24.38 -62.22 -93.56
C HIS A 254 -25.55 -63.04 -94.09
N GLU A 255 -26.78 -62.76 -93.67
CA GLU A 255 -27.99 -63.43 -94.19
C GLU A 255 -28.14 -63.18 -95.69
N LYS A 256 -27.94 -61.92 -96.13
CA LYS A 256 -27.95 -61.58 -97.55
C LYS A 256 -26.86 -62.31 -98.33
N ALA A 257 -25.62 -62.29 -97.85
CA ALA A 257 -24.51 -62.99 -98.49
C ALA A 257 -24.76 -64.51 -98.54
N PHE A 258 -25.37 -65.09 -97.51
CA PHE A 258 -25.76 -66.51 -97.49
C PHE A 258 -26.84 -66.81 -98.54
N ILE A 259 -27.85 -65.96 -98.67
CA ILE A 259 -28.86 -66.06 -99.73
C ILE A 259 -28.22 -65.93 -101.12
N ASP A 260 -27.32 -64.97 -101.32
CA ASP A 260 -26.62 -64.76 -102.58
C ASP A 260 -25.74 -65.98 -102.95
N ILE A 261 -25.03 -66.57 -101.97
CA ILE A 261 -24.27 -67.82 -102.16
C ILE A 261 -25.20 -68.98 -102.50
N LYS A 262 -26.32 -69.12 -101.79
CA LYS A 262 -27.32 -70.16 -102.04
C LYS A 262 -27.90 -70.02 -103.46
N ASN A 263 -28.20 -68.80 -103.88
CA ASN A 263 -28.67 -68.50 -105.24
C ASN A 263 -27.59 -68.82 -106.27
N TYR A 264 -26.33 -68.43 -106.04
CA TYR A 264 -25.20 -68.77 -106.91
C TYR A 264 -25.04 -70.29 -107.10
N TYR A 265 -25.11 -71.07 -106.02
CA TYR A 265 -25.06 -72.54 -106.13
C TYR A 265 -26.34 -73.14 -106.73
N ASN A 266 -27.51 -72.54 -106.52
CA ASN A 266 -28.74 -72.94 -107.20
C ASN A 266 -28.66 -72.66 -108.71
N ASP A 267 -28.11 -71.52 -109.11
CA ASP A 267 -27.90 -71.15 -110.51
C ASP A 267 -26.85 -72.06 -111.15
N ILE A 268 -25.76 -72.39 -110.42
CA ILE A 268 -24.80 -73.40 -110.88
C ILE A 268 -25.46 -74.77 -110.96
N THR A 269 -26.30 -75.19 -110.03
CA THR A 269 -26.95 -76.51 -110.12
C THR A 269 -27.96 -76.55 -111.26
N LEU A 270 -28.72 -75.48 -111.51
CA LEU A 270 -29.60 -75.34 -112.67
C LEU A 270 -28.81 -75.32 -113.98
N ASN A 271 -27.73 -74.55 -114.04
CA ASN A 271 -26.86 -74.49 -115.21
C ASN A 271 -26.11 -75.80 -115.42
N ASN A 272 -25.67 -76.47 -114.37
CA ASN A 272 -25.11 -77.82 -114.42
C ASN A 272 -26.16 -78.85 -114.84
N LEU A 273 -27.42 -78.73 -114.44
CA LEU A 273 -28.51 -79.58 -114.92
C LEU A 273 -28.77 -79.36 -116.42
N ALA A 274 -28.78 -78.11 -116.87
CA ALA A 274 -28.89 -77.75 -118.28
C ALA A 274 -27.69 -78.25 -119.08
N LEU A 275 -26.47 -78.08 -118.55
CA LEU A 275 -25.23 -78.57 -119.12
C LEU A 275 -25.20 -80.10 -119.14
N ILE A 276 -25.60 -80.79 -118.06
CA ILE A 276 -25.72 -82.26 -118.01
C ILE A 276 -26.72 -82.75 -119.04
N ASN A 277 -27.85 -82.07 -119.25
CA ASN A 277 -28.78 -82.43 -120.31
C ASN A 277 -28.16 -82.25 -121.69
N SER A 278 -27.46 -81.12 -121.95
CA SER A 278 -26.76 -80.93 -123.23
C SER A 278 -25.58 -81.90 -123.41
N LEU A 279 -24.89 -82.24 -122.33
CA LEU A 279 -23.77 -83.17 -122.33
C LEU A 279 -24.25 -84.60 -122.50
N LYS A 280 -25.43 -84.99 -121.99
CA LYS A 280 -26.03 -86.30 -122.32
C LYS A 280 -26.30 -86.40 -123.82
N GLU A 281 -26.83 -85.36 -124.43
CA GLU A 281 -27.00 -85.23 -125.89
C GLU A 281 -25.65 -85.32 -126.63
N GLN A 282 -24.61 -84.69 -126.10
CA GLN A 282 -23.25 -84.76 -126.65
C GLN A 282 -22.52 -86.08 -126.34
N THR A 283 -22.80 -86.78 -125.24
CA THR A 283 -22.15 -88.05 -124.86
C THR A 283 -22.64 -89.17 -125.77
N GLU A 284 -23.89 -89.09 -126.22
CA GLU A 284 -24.42 -89.93 -127.31
C GLU A 284 -23.68 -89.68 -128.64
N MET A 285 -23.21 -88.46 -128.86
CA MET A 285 -22.32 -88.08 -129.98
C MET A 285 -20.84 -88.44 -129.75
N LEU A 286 -20.34 -88.39 -128.52
CA LEU A 286 -18.93 -88.61 -128.15
C LEU A 286 -18.57 -90.07 -127.89
N ARG A 287 -19.53 -90.94 -127.52
CA ARG A 287 -19.33 -92.41 -127.56
C ARG A 287 -18.84 -92.89 -128.94
N LYS A 288 -19.22 -92.17 -130.02
CA LYS A 288 -18.73 -92.43 -131.38
C LYS A 288 -17.30 -91.91 -131.65
N LYS A 289 -16.76 -91.07 -130.77
CA LYS A 289 -15.44 -90.46 -130.87
C LYS A 289 -14.44 -91.00 -129.84
N GLU A 290 -14.91 -91.59 -128.73
CA GLU A 290 -14.11 -92.14 -127.62
C GLU A 290 -13.25 -93.36 -128.03
N ASP A 291 -13.73 -94.19 -128.96
CA ASP A 291 -12.93 -95.29 -129.58
C ASP A 291 -11.62 -94.81 -130.24
N ARG A 292 -11.44 -93.50 -130.44
CA ARG A 292 -10.26 -92.91 -131.09
C ARG A 292 -9.21 -92.35 -130.12
N ALA A 293 -9.58 -91.93 -128.91
CA ALA A 293 -8.69 -91.15 -128.03
C ALA A 293 -8.00 -91.97 -126.92
N GLU A 294 -8.36 -93.24 -126.75
CA GLU A 294 -7.76 -94.15 -125.75
C GLU A 294 -6.27 -94.48 -126.02
N ARG A 295 -5.71 -94.04 -127.16
CA ARG A 295 -4.32 -94.30 -127.55
C ARG A 295 -3.28 -93.30 -127.01
N ASP A 296 -3.68 -92.12 -126.52
CA ASP A 296 -2.72 -91.03 -126.25
C ASP A 296 -2.42 -90.79 -124.75
N MET A 297 -3.00 -91.56 -123.83
CA MET A 297 -2.95 -91.28 -122.37
C MET A 297 -1.62 -91.66 -121.68
N GLN A 298 -0.75 -92.46 -122.31
CA GLN A 298 0.42 -93.04 -121.62
C GLN A 298 1.61 -92.08 -121.42
N HIS A 299 1.62 -90.87 -122.01
CA HIS A 299 2.76 -89.95 -121.95
C HIS A 299 2.75 -88.96 -120.76
N LEU A 300 1.59 -88.67 -120.17
CA LEU A 300 1.43 -87.62 -119.14
C LEU A 300 1.92 -88.01 -117.73
N GLN A 301 2.36 -89.25 -117.53
CA GLN A 301 2.65 -89.79 -116.20
C GLN A 301 4.08 -89.47 -115.69
N GLN A 302 5.01 -89.06 -116.56
CA GLN A 302 6.41 -88.79 -116.19
C GLN A 302 6.71 -87.34 -115.76
N GLU A 303 5.86 -86.36 -116.11
CA GLU A 303 6.11 -84.94 -115.78
C GLU A 303 5.87 -84.60 -114.30
N ASN A 304 5.04 -85.38 -113.61
CA ASN A 304 4.57 -85.08 -112.26
C ASN A 304 5.63 -85.35 -111.15
N GLN A 305 6.72 -86.03 -111.47
CA GLN A 305 7.78 -86.37 -110.50
C GLN A 305 8.86 -85.29 -110.33
N ARG A 306 8.92 -84.27 -111.20
CA ARG A 306 10.03 -83.29 -111.24
C ARG A 306 9.83 -82.01 -110.40
N LEU A 307 8.62 -81.77 -109.89
CA LEU A 307 8.23 -80.48 -109.25
C LEU A 307 8.23 -80.48 -107.71
N LYS A 308 8.65 -81.59 -107.06
CA LYS A 308 8.45 -81.80 -105.61
C LYS A 308 9.48 -81.10 -104.70
N GLU A 309 10.72 -80.98 -105.16
CA GLU A 309 11.86 -80.43 -104.41
C GLU A 309 11.87 -78.87 -104.29
N PRO A 310 11.57 -78.10 -105.36
CA PRO A 310 11.54 -76.63 -105.31
C PRO A 310 10.46 -76.08 -104.35
N LEU A 311 9.34 -76.80 -104.23
CA LEU A 311 8.21 -76.42 -103.37
C LEU A 311 8.56 -76.52 -101.87
N GLN A 312 9.51 -77.37 -101.50
CA GLN A 312 9.88 -77.60 -100.11
C GLN A 312 10.87 -76.55 -99.58
N SER A 313 11.80 -76.11 -100.44
CA SER A 313 12.76 -75.04 -100.13
C SER A 313 12.06 -73.67 -99.98
N ALA A 314 11.12 -73.33 -100.87
CA ALA A 314 10.34 -72.09 -100.77
C ALA A 314 9.47 -72.02 -99.49
N LYS A 315 9.03 -73.16 -98.94
CA LYS A 315 8.25 -73.20 -97.69
C LYS A 315 9.08 -72.90 -96.45
N GLN A 316 10.35 -73.31 -96.42
CA GLN A 316 11.26 -73.00 -95.32
C GLN A 316 11.64 -71.51 -95.30
N GLU A 317 11.90 -70.93 -96.46
CA GLU A 317 12.23 -69.50 -96.58
C GLU A 317 11.06 -68.60 -96.14
N VAL A 318 9.82 -69.00 -96.46
CA VAL A 318 8.60 -68.31 -95.98
C VAL A 318 8.45 -68.43 -94.46
N ALA A 319 8.86 -69.54 -93.84
CA ALA A 319 8.79 -69.71 -92.38
C ALA A 319 9.80 -68.81 -91.65
N ASP A 320 11.02 -68.71 -92.17
CA ASP A 320 12.07 -67.87 -91.60
C ASP A 320 11.75 -66.37 -91.73
N LEU A 321 11.24 -65.94 -92.89
CA LEU A 321 10.79 -64.56 -93.09
C LEU A 321 9.63 -64.20 -92.15
N ARG A 322 8.67 -65.12 -91.92
CA ARG A 322 7.58 -64.91 -90.94
C ARG A 322 8.12 -64.73 -89.51
N ARG A 323 9.15 -65.48 -89.12
CA ARG A 323 9.78 -65.36 -87.79
C ARG A 323 10.45 -64.00 -87.61
N ILE A 324 11.12 -63.49 -88.64
CA ILE A 324 11.76 -62.17 -88.62
C ILE A 324 10.71 -61.05 -88.50
N VAL A 325 9.60 -61.15 -89.22
CA VAL A 325 8.48 -60.18 -89.13
C VAL A 325 7.89 -60.13 -87.73
N VAL A 326 7.66 -61.29 -87.09
CA VAL A 326 7.12 -61.35 -85.72
C VAL A 326 8.09 -60.73 -84.70
N ASN A 327 9.39 -60.94 -84.84
CA ASN A 327 10.39 -60.31 -83.98
C ASN A 327 10.43 -58.79 -84.18
N TYR A 328 10.39 -58.31 -85.42
CA TYR A 328 10.34 -56.88 -85.71
C TYR A 328 9.08 -56.19 -85.14
N GLU A 329 7.92 -56.86 -85.18
CA GLU A 329 6.69 -56.35 -84.55
C GLU A 329 6.80 -56.24 -83.03
N LYS A 330 7.43 -57.23 -82.37
CA LYS A 330 7.71 -57.18 -80.93
C LYS A 330 8.62 -56.02 -80.57
N ASP A 331 9.71 -55.83 -81.31
CA ASP A 331 10.68 -54.75 -81.08
C ASP A 331 10.04 -53.37 -81.31
N LYS A 332 9.19 -53.24 -82.33
CA LYS A 332 8.41 -52.02 -82.59
C LYS A 332 7.47 -51.68 -81.43
N LEU A 333 6.85 -52.69 -80.82
CA LEU A 333 5.96 -52.50 -79.67
C LEU A 333 6.73 -52.15 -78.39
N ALA A 334 7.88 -52.80 -78.16
CA ALA A 334 8.80 -52.45 -77.07
C ALA A 334 9.35 -51.02 -77.19
N LEU A 335 9.71 -50.59 -78.41
CA LEU A 335 10.15 -49.22 -78.68
C LEU A 335 9.03 -48.20 -78.43
N LYS A 336 7.78 -48.54 -78.76
CA LYS A 336 6.63 -47.66 -78.47
C LYS A 336 6.43 -47.51 -76.96
N ASN A 337 6.49 -48.60 -76.21
CA ASN A 337 6.32 -48.58 -74.75
C ASN A 337 7.44 -47.80 -74.05
N THR A 338 8.69 -48.02 -74.44
CA THR A 338 9.84 -47.28 -73.90
C THR A 338 9.77 -45.79 -74.24
N ARG A 339 9.29 -45.40 -75.43
CA ARG A 339 9.04 -43.99 -75.75
C ARG A 339 7.99 -43.34 -74.86
N VAL A 340 6.90 -44.05 -74.54
CA VAL A 340 5.86 -43.55 -73.62
C VAL A 340 6.43 -43.39 -72.20
N GLN A 341 7.18 -44.37 -71.72
CA GLN A 341 7.85 -44.31 -70.42
C GLN A 341 8.87 -43.16 -70.36
N LEU A 342 9.67 -42.99 -71.42
CA LEU A 342 10.62 -41.89 -71.53
C LEU A 342 9.90 -40.54 -71.46
N LYS A 343 8.80 -40.37 -72.19
CA LYS A 343 7.99 -39.15 -72.15
C LYS A 343 7.43 -38.87 -70.75
N SER A 344 6.87 -39.88 -70.09
CA SER A 344 6.38 -39.73 -68.72
C SER A 344 7.50 -39.32 -67.75
N LYS A 345 8.68 -39.91 -67.89
CA LYS A 345 9.84 -39.58 -67.05
C LYS A 345 10.43 -38.20 -67.36
N THR A 346 10.38 -37.74 -68.61
CA THR A 346 10.78 -36.37 -68.95
C THR A 346 9.82 -35.33 -68.39
N ASP A 347 8.51 -35.61 -68.43
CA ASP A 347 7.49 -34.73 -67.88
C ASP A 347 7.61 -34.64 -66.34
N GLU A 348 7.81 -35.78 -65.66
CA GLU A 348 8.09 -35.83 -64.21
C GLU A 348 9.36 -35.06 -63.83
N ASN A 349 10.43 -35.19 -64.61
CA ASN A 349 11.68 -34.46 -64.38
C ASN A 349 11.51 -32.95 -64.60
N ALA A 350 10.72 -32.54 -65.60
CA ALA A 350 10.39 -31.13 -65.82
C ALA A 350 9.59 -30.54 -64.65
N GLN A 351 8.62 -31.28 -64.13
CA GLN A 351 7.84 -30.88 -62.96
C GLN A 351 8.71 -30.76 -61.70
N LEU A 352 9.55 -31.76 -61.42
CA LEU A 352 10.47 -31.73 -60.27
C LEU A 352 11.47 -30.57 -60.35
N LYS A 353 11.96 -30.24 -61.55
CA LYS A 353 12.83 -29.06 -61.75
C LYS A 353 12.12 -27.76 -61.42
N TRP A 354 10.85 -27.63 -61.80
CA TRP A 354 10.05 -26.44 -61.51
C TRP A 354 9.75 -26.31 -60.00
N GLU A 355 9.37 -27.41 -59.34
CA GLU A 355 9.16 -27.45 -57.89
C GLU A 355 10.45 -27.10 -57.11
N LEU A 356 11.59 -27.62 -57.56
CA LEU A 356 12.90 -27.32 -56.98
C LEU A 356 13.25 -25.83 -57.12
N GLU A 357 12.96 -25.21 -58.26
CA GLU A 357 13.21 -23.79 -58.48
C GLU A 357 12.34 -22.91 -57.57
N ILE A 358 11.05 -23.25 -57.42
CA ILE A 358 10.17 -22.55 -56.47
C ILE A 358 10.70 -22.68 -55.05
N LEU A 359 11.10 -23.89 -54.66
CA LEU A 359 11.59 -24.14 -53.31
C LEU A 359 12.88 -23.37 -53.03
N LYS A 360 13.78 -23.26 -54.01
CA LYS A 360 14.99 -22.42 -53.93
C LYS A 360 14.65 -20.94 -53.75
N GLN A 361 13.71 -20.41 -54.53
CA GLN A 361 13.29 -19.01 -54.40
C GLN A 361 12.70 -18.73 -53.02
N ARG A 362 11.85 -19.63 -52.52
CA ARG A 362 11.27 -19.51 -51.17
C ARG A 362 12.32 -19.63 -50.07
N PHE A 363 13.30 -20.52 -50.25
CA PHE A 363 14.42 -20.64 -49.32
C PHE A 363 15.24 -19.36 -49.27
N HIS A 364 15.55 -18.78 -50.42
CA HIS A 364 16.29 -17.52 -50.50
C HIS A 364 15.57 -16.37 -49.79
N GLN A 365 14.25 -16.24 -49.99
CA GLN A 365 13.43 -15.25 -49.27
C GLN A 365 13.49 -15.45 -47.75
N LEU A 366 13.42 -16.70 -47.28
CA LEU A 366 13.53 -17.01 -45.85
C LEU A 366 14.93 -16.69 -45.29
N GLU A 367 15.99 -16.89 -46.08
CA GLU A 367 17.35 -16.48 -45.68
C GLU A 367 17.46 -14.96 -45.56
N GLU A 368 16.92 -14.20 -46.52
CA GLU A 368 16.88 -12.74 -46.46
C GLU A 368 16.08 -12.24 -45.26
N GLU A 369 14.92 -12.83 -44.97
CA GLU A 369 14.11 -12.50 -43.80
C GLU A 369 14.86 -12.77 -42.49
N ARG A 370 15.50 -13.94 -42.37
CA ARG A 370 16.33 -14.31 -41.22
C ARG A 370 17.45 -13.29 -41.02
N ASP A 371 18.17 -12.94 -42.08
CA ASP A 371 19.30 -12.03 -42.01
C ASP A 371 18.85 -10.61 -41.64
N SER A 372 17.76 -10.12 -42.23
CA SER A 372 17.15 -8.83 -41.85
C SER A 372 16.70 -8.80 -40.39
N VAL A 373 16.13 -9.89 -39.86
CA VAL A 373 15.75 -9.97 -38.44
C VAL A 373 16.98 -9.94 -37.55
N TYR A 374 18.04 -10.67 -37.92
CA TYR A 374 19.29 -10.70 -37.17
C TYR A 374 19.96 -9.32 -37.14
N GLU A 375 20.00 -8.61 -38.27
CA GLU A 375 20.52 -7.24 -38.35
C GLU A 375 19.72 -6.26 -37.48
N LYS A 376 18.38 -6.32 -37.55
CA LYS A 376 17.51 -5.49 -36.71
C LYS A 376 17.72 -5.76 -35.22
N PHE A 377 17.89 -7.03 -34.84
CA PHE A 377 18.17 -7.42 -33.47
C PHE A 377 19.52 -6.85 -32.98
N LEU A 378 20.58 -6.99 -33.78
CA LEU A 378 21.88 -6.40 -33.47
C LEU A 378 21.82 -4.87 -33.37
N ALA A 379 21.10 -4.22 -34.28
CA ALA A 379 20.89 -2.77 -34.25
C ALA A 379 20.17 -2.33 -32.96
N ALA A 380 19.11 -3.03 -32.56
CA ALA A 380 18.38 -2.74 -31.34
C ALA A 380 19.25 -2.92 -30.07
N ILE A 381 20.05 -4.00 -30.01
CA ILE A 381 21.00 -4.20 -28.90
C ILE A 381 21.99 -3.04 -28.83
N ASN A 382 22.58 -2.66 -29.97
CA ASN A 382 23.56 -1.59 -30.02
C ASN A 382 22.95 -0.26 -29.60
N GLU A 383 21.71 0.04 -30.00
CA GLU A 383 21.01 1.26 -29.59
C GLU A 383 20.76 1.29 -28.07
N VAL A 384 20.29 0.18 -27.49
CA VAL A 384 20.07 0.07 -26.04
C VAL A 384 21.38 0.21 -25.28
N HIS A 385 22.45 -0.43 -25.74
CA HIS A 385 23.78 -0.34 -25.15
C HIS A 385 24.32 1.10 -25.23
N GLN A 386 24.19 1.78 -26.39
CA GLN A 386 24.58 3.18 -26.54
C GLN A 386 23.81 4.10 -25.60
N LYS A 387 22.47 3.97 -25.51
CA LYS A 387 21.65 4.78 -24.60
C LYS A 387 22.03 4.55 -23.13
N THR A 388 22.29 3.29 -22.75
CA THR A 388 22.67 2.94 -21.39
C THR A 388 24.05 3.48 -21.05
N ASN A 389 25.03 3.36 -21.95
CA ASN A 389 26.36 3.91 -21.77
C ASN A 389 26.35 5.44 -21.68
N LEU A 390 25.57 6.12 -22.51
CA LEU A 390 25.41 7.58 -22.39
C LEU A 390 24.82 7.98 -21.03
N LYS A 391 23.81 7.24 -20.53
CA LYS A 391 23.26 7.47 -19.18
C LYS A 391 24.32 7.25 -18.11
N ASN A 392 25.08 6.17 -18.19
CA ASN A 392 26.16 5.85 -17.24
C ASN A 392 27.21 6.96 -17.22
N VAL A 393 27.69 7.41 -18.38
CA VAL A 393 28.66 8.51 -18.49
C VAL A 393 28.12 9.82 -17.89
N ILE A 394 26.83 10.11 -18.08
CA ILE A 394 26.21 11.30 -17.47
C ILE A 394 26.16 11.17 -15.94
N ILE A 395 25.75 10.01 -15.42
CA ILE A 395 25.69 9.75 -13.97
C ILE A 395 27.10 9.81 -13.37
N GLU A 396 28.10 9.20 -14.01
CA GLU A 396 29.50 9.25 -13.59
C GLU A 396 30.00 10.70 -13.50
N ARG A 397 29.76 11.52 -14.52
CA ARG A 397 30.12 12.95 -14.49
C ARG A 397 29.38 13.75 -13.43
N GLN A 398 28.12 13.41 -13.15
CA GLN A 398 27.37 14.04 -12.07
C GLN A 398 27.94 13.65 -10.71
N LEU A 399 28.30 12.38 -10.53
CA LEU A 399 28.90 11.85 -9.32
C LEU A 399 30.28 12.48 -9.08
N GLU A 400 31.11 12.57 -10.12
CA GLU A 400 32.41 13.25 -10.08
C GLU A 400 32.26 14.72 -9.64
N LYS A 401 31.32 15.47 -10.23
CA LYS A 401 31.04 16.86 -9.80
C LYS A 401 30.54 16.97 -8.36
N VAL A 402 29.76 16.00 -7.88
CA VAL A 402 29.29 15.97 -6.48
C VAL A 402 30.46 15.63 -5.55
N ALA A 403 31.33 14.71 -5.93
CA ALA A 403 32.54 14.35 -5.19
C ALA A 403 33.51 15.54 -5.10
N GLU A 404 33.80 16.23 -6.20
CA GLU A 404 34.63 17.45 -6.21
C GLU A 404 34.06 18.52 -5.28
N ARG A 405 32.73 18.73 -5.31
CA ARG A 405 32.07 19.67 -4.40
C ARG A 405 32.17 19.26 -2.95
N LEU A 406 32.08 17.97 -2.66
CA LEU A 406 32.24 17.42 -1.32
C LEU A 406 33.67 17.66 -0.83
N GLU A 407 34.69 17.34 -1.63
CA GLU A 407 36.10 17.58 -1.29
C GLU A 407 36.39 19.06 -0.99
N ILE A 408 35.85 19.98 -1.82
CA ILE A 408 35.97 21.42 -1.58
C ILE A 408 35.30 21.81 -0.25
N LYS A 409 34.12 21.26 0.04
CA LYS A 409 33.38 21.56 1.28
C LYS A 409 34.07 21.00 2.51
N ASP A 410 34.64 19.80 2.43
CA ASP A 410 35.41 19.19 3.51
C ASP A 410 36.70 19.97 3.78
N ALA A 411 37.40 20.42 2.73
CA ALA A 411 38.57 21.28 2.88
C ALA A 411 38.22 22.64 3.54
N GLN A 412 37.12 23.27 3.11
CA GLN A 412 36.60 24.51 3.73
C GLN A 412 36.23 24.30 5.20
N LEU A 413 35.55 23.20 5.51
CA LEU A 413 35.14 22.86 6.87
C LEU A 413 36.36 22.60 7.76
N HIS A 414 37.37 21.89 7.26
CA HIS A 414 38.62 21.65 7.95
C HIS A 414 39.37 22.96 8.26
N GLU A 415 39.43 23.89 7.30
CA GLU A 415 40.05 25.21 7.49
C GLU A 415 39.31 26.05 8.56
N VAL A 416 37.98 26.04 8.55
CA VAL A 416 37.16 26.74 9.56
C VAL A 416 37.36 26.15 10.95
N LEU A 417 37.43 24.82 11.08
CA LEU A 417 37.70 24.14 12.34
C LEU A 417 39.09 24.50 12.90
N LEU A 418 40.12 24.57 12.04
CA LEU A 418 41.46 25.01 12.45
C LEU A 418 41.49 26.48 12.90
N LYS A 419 40.76 27.37 12.22
CA LYS A 419 40.71 28.81 12.55
C LYS A 419 39.89 29.14 13.81
N SER A 420 38.98 28.26 14.20
CA SER A 420 38.06 28.51 15.33
C SER A 420 38.62 28.09 16.69
N ASN A 421 39.79 27.44 16.75
CA ASN A 421 40.47 27.01 18.00
C ASN A 421 39.53 26.31 18.99
N LEU A 422 38.56 25.55 18.49
CA LEU A 422 37.64 24.77 19.30
C LEU A 422 38.34 23.49 19.79
N ASP A 423 38.05 23.09 21.03
CA ASP A 423 38.54 21.84 21.59
C ASP A 423 37.98 20.65 20.77
N PRO A 424 38.82 19.69 20.30
CA PRO A 424 38.39 18.63 19.38
C PRO A 424 37.18 17.83 19.85
N ASP A 425 37.07 17.60 21.16
CA ASP A 425 35.95 16.88 21.78
C ASP A 425 34.65 17.69 21.68
N THR A 426 34.73 19.01 21.89
CA THR A 426 33.55 19.89 21.77
C THR A 426 33.09 20.04 20.32
N ALA A 427 34.02 20.12 19.36
CA ALA A 427 33.70 20.18 17.93
C ALA A 427 33.05 18.87 17.44
N SER A 428 33.56 17.72 17.90
CA SER A 428 32.99 16.40 17.61
C SER A 428 31.56 16.24 18.16
N GLN A 429 31.33 16.67 19.40
CA GLN A 429 29.98 16.65 20.00
C GLN A 429 28.97 17.54 19.26
N ILE A 430 29.40 18.73 18.81
CA ILE A 430 28.54 19.62 18.01
C ILE A 430 28.25 18.99 16.65
N LYS A 431 29.25 18.40 15.98
CA LYS A 431 29.10 17.68 14.72
C LYS A 431 28.07 16.55 14.84
N HIS A 432 28.21 15.67 15.85
CA HIS A 432 27.28 14.56 16.08
C HIS A 432 25.84 15.05 16.33
N ARG A 433 25.66 16.12 17.11
CA ARG A 433 24.31 16.70 17.34
C ARG A 433 23.69 17.25 16.06
N ILE A 434 24.49 17.85 15.19
CA ILE A 434 24.02 18.35 13.88
C ILE A 434 23.69 17.17 12.96
N GLU A 435 24.52 16.13 12.93
CA GLU A 435 24.27 14.90 12.17
C GLU A 435 22.96 14.23 12.61
N ASP A 436 22.74 14.04 13.92
CA ASP A 436 21.49 13.50 14.46
C ASP A 436 20.26 14.33 14.07
N GLN A 437 20.39 15.67 14.07
CA GLN A 437 19.31 16.56 13.64
C GLN A 437 19.06 16.49 12.13
N MET A 438 20.12 16.35 11.33
CA MET A 438 20.01 16.18 9.88
C MET A 438 19.39 14.83 9.53
N GLU A 439 19.71 13.77 10.27
CA GLU A 439 19.11 12.45 10.10
C GLU A 439 17.62 12.47 10.44
N LYS A 440 17.24 13.04 11.60
CA LYS A 440 15.82 13.22 11.97
C LYS A 440 15.03 14.00 10.92
N LYS A 441 15.62 15.09 10.39
CA LYS A 441 14.98 15.87 9.31
C LYS A 441 14.90 15.09 8.00
N SER A 442 15.90 14.26 7.69
CA SER A 442 15.90 13.43 6.48
C SER A 442 14.83 12.34 6.55
N VAL A 443 14.67 11.71 7.70
CA VAL A 443 13.58 10.75 7.96
C VAL A 443 12.22 11.43 7.83
N ALA A 444 12.01 12.57 8.50
CA ALA A 444 10.76 13.33 8.39
C ALA A 444 10.49 13.80 6.95
N LEU A 445 11.51 14.18 6.19
CA LEU A 445 11.38 14.50 4.76
C LEU A 445 10.93 13.29 3.95
N HIS A 446 11.45 12.11 4.25
CA HIS A 446 11.07 10.88 3.56
C HIS A 446 9.62 10.47 3.90
N GLU A 447 9.22 10.59 5.16
CA GLU A 447 7.84 10.36 5.61
C GLU A 447 6.87 11.33 4.90
N LEU A 448 7.17 12.63 4.88
CA LEU A 448 6.36 13.63 4.18
C LEU A 448 6.32 13.41 2.66
N GLN A 449 7.41 12.92 2.07
CA GLN A 449 7.47 12.53 0.66
C GLN A 449 6.56 11.34 0.36
N LEU A 450 6.52 10.36 1.26
CA LEU A 450 5.64 9.20 1.14
C LEU A 450 4.18 9.58 1.32
N GLU A 451 3.85 10.39 2.32
CA GLU A 451 2.50 10.95 2.51
C GLU A 451 2.06 11.76 1.28
N LEU A 452 2.93 12.60 0.72
CA LEU A 452 2.64 13.35 -0.49
C LEU A 452 2.36 12.42 -1.68
N ALA A 453 3.13 11.33 -1.82
CA ALA A 453 2.91 10.33 -2.87
C ALA A 453 1.58 9.59 -2.69
N GLU A 454 1.22 9.24 -1.45
CA GLU A 454 -0.08 8.64 -1.12
C GLU A 454 -1.24 9.56 -1.45
N VAL A 455 -1.16 10.85 -1.09
CA VAL A 455 -2.17 11.85 -1.41
C VAL A 455 -2.27 12.08 -2.92
N CYS A 456 -1.15 12.18 -3.63
CA CYS A 456 -1.16 12.32 -5.09
C CYS A 456 -1.77 11.10 -5.77
N LYS A 457 -1.51 9.89 -5.26
CA LYS A 457 -2.12 8.66 -5.74
C LYS A 457 -3.64 8.68 -5.51
N ALA A 458 -4.08 8.97 -4.28
CA ALA A 458 -5.49 9.08 -3.94
C ALA A 458 -6.21 10.13 -4.81
N HIS A 459 -5.58 11.26 -5.08
CA HIS A 459 -6.09 12.30 -5.98
C HIS A 459 -6.25 11.78 -7.42
N ASN A 460 -5.24 11.10 -7.98
CA ASN A 460 -5.30 10.52 -9.32
C ASN A 460 -6.35 9.42 -9.43
N ASP A 461 -6.47 8.58 -8.41
CA ASP A 461 -7.47 7.50 -8.35
C ASP A 461 -8.90 8.08 -8.27
N LEU A 462 -9.09 9.13 -7.47
CA LEU A 462 -10.35 9.88 -7.40
C LEU A 462 -10.71 10.51 -8.75
N LEU A 463 -9.75 11.11 -9.45
CA LEU A 463 -9.96 11.66 -10.80
C LEU A 463 -10.40 10.57 -11.78
N ARG A 464 -9.76 9.39 -11.77
CA ARG A 464 -10.18 8.26 -12.61
C ARG A 464 -11.60 7.78 -12.30
N ILE A 465 -11.96 7.73 -11.02
CA ILE A 465 -13.33 7.38 -10.61
C ILE A 465 -14.33 8.43 -11.12
N PHE A 466 -14.00 9.71 -11.00
CA PHE A 466 -14.84 10.77 -11.53
C PHE A 466 -14.95 10.73 -13.05
N GLU A 467 -13.85 10.47 -13.77
CA GLU A 467 -13.85 10.29 -15.22
C GLU A 467 -14.76 9.12 -15.63
N SER A 468 -14.60 7.96 -14.98
CA SER A 468 -15.48 6.79 -15.20
C SER A 468 -16.95 7.11 -14.92
N LYS A 469 -17.24 7.88 -13.87
CA LYS A 469 -18.61 8.25 -13.52
C LYS A 469 -19.21 9.27 -14.50
N MET A 470 -18.41 10.21 -15.00
CA MET A 470 -18.82 11.15 -16.03
C MET A 470 -19.11 10.43 -17.36
N GLU A 471 -18.29 9.45 -17.73
CA GLU A 471 -18.52 8.58 -18.88
C GLU A 471 -19.83 7.78 -18.73
N GLU A 472 -20.10 7.19 -17.57
CA GLU A 472 -21.37 6.52 -17.27
C GLU A 472 -22.58 7.45 -17.41
N CYS A 473 -22.44 8.71 -16.99
CA CYS A 473 -23.47 9.74 -17.13
C CYS A 473 -23.53 10.37 -18.54
N LYS A 474 -22.70 9.91 -19.49
CA LYS A 474 -22.58 10.44 -20.86
C LYS A 474 -22.25 11.93 -20.93
N LEU A 475 -21.55 12.45 -19.93
CA LEU A 475 -21.03 13.81 -19.91
C LEU A 475 -19.57 13.77 -20.38
N SER A 476 -19.21 14.54 -21.41
CA SER A 476 -17.81 14.63 -21.83
C SER A 476 -17.07 15.61 -20.92
N ILE A 477 -15.84 15.28 -20.55
CA ILE A 477 -14.92 16.22 -19.86
C ILE A 477 -14.76 17.54 -20.66
N CYS A 478 -14.97 17.49 -21.99
CA CYS A 478 -14.96 18.67 -22.85
C CYS A 478 -16.14 19.63 -22.60
N ASP A 479 -17.26 19.15 -22.04
CA ASP A 479 -18.49 19.94 -21.81
C ASP A 479 -18.40 20.85 -20.58
N LEU A 480 -17.48 20.56 -19.65
CA LEU A 480 -17.30 21.29 -18.39
C LEU A 480 -16.32 22.47 -18.49
N GLY A 481 -15.54 22.57 -19.57
CA GLY A 481 -14.57 23.66 -19.80
C GLY A 481 -13.40 23.72 -18.79
N LEU A 482 -13.32 22.77 -17.85
CA LEU A 482 -12.31 22.68 -16.80
C LEU A 482 -11.39 21.49 -17.09
N ARG A 483 -10.07 21.72 -17.13
CA ARG A 483 -9.08 20.63 -17.18
C ARG A 483 -8.63 20.27 -15.76
N PRO A 484 -8.72 19.00 -15.36
CA PRO A 484 -8.08 18.56 -14.12
C PRO A 484 -6.57 18.85 -14.19
N ILE A 485 -6.03 19.41 -13.12
CA ILE A 485 -4.59 19.59 -12.97
C ILE A 485 -4.06 18.30 -12.35
N TYR A 486 -3.41 17.46 -13.15
CA TYR A 486 -2.64 16.36 -12.59
C TYR A 486 -1.40 16.94 -11.91
N PRO A 487 -1.16 16.64 -10.63
CA PRO A 487 0.07 17.07 -9.96
C PRO A 487 1.26 16.57 -10.79
N SER A 488 2.14 17.49 -11.23
CA SER A 488 3.28 17.10 -12.06
C SER A 488 4.08 16.06 -11.28
N SER A 489 4.24 14.88 -11.87
CA SER A 489 5.00 13.78 -11.32
C SER A 489 6.46 14.21 -11.12
N TYR A 490 6.75 14.78 -9.95
CA TYR A 490 8.11 14.94 -9.47
C TYR A 490 8.62 13.53 -9.12
N ASN A 491 9.20 12.84 -10.10
CA ASN A 491 10.02 11.63 -9.95
C ASN A 491 9.51 10.54 -8.98
N PHE A 492 8.21 10.41 -8.74
CA PHE A 492 7.67 9.22 -8.10
C PHE A 492 7.47 8.17 -9.17
N GLN A 493 8.45 7.28 -9.24
CA GLN A 493 8.40 5.98 -9.88
C GLN A 493 7.00 5.39 -9.68
N GLU A 494 6.35 4.93 -10.75
CA GLU A 494 5.03 4.30 -10.70
C GLU A 494 5.03 3.18 -9.65
N LEU A 495 4.61 3.51 -8.43
CA LEU A 495 4.38 2.54 -7.38
C LEU A 495 3.19 1.72 -7.84
N GLY A 496 3.47 0.43 -8.08
CA GLY A 496 2.51 -0.52 -8.62
C GLY A 496 1.15 -0.48 -7.90
N ALA A 497 0.12 -0.88 -8.64
CA ALA A 497 -1.28 -0.84 -8.25
C ALA A 497 -1.55 -1.64 -6.95
N GLY A 498 -1.33 -1.01 -5.80
CA GLY A 498 -1.88 -1.43 -4.51
C GLY A 498 -3.32 -0.94 -4.37
N PRO A 499 -4.20 -1.71 -3.69
CA PRO A 499 -5.64 -1.51 -3.67
C PRO A 499 -6.01 -0.16 -3.08
N ILE A 500 -6.92 0.54 -3.76
CA ILE A 500 -7.47 1.83 -3.37
C ILE A 500 -8.43 1.57 -2.21
N LYS A 501 -8.08 1.97 -0.99
CA LYS A 501 -9.05 2.08 0.10
C LYS A 501 -9.73 3.44 0.01
N ILE A 502 -10.95 3.44 -0.51
CA ILE A 502 -11.85 4.58 -0.43
C ILE A 502 -12.47 4.55 0.98
N SER A 503 -11.93 5.34 1.90
CA SER A 503 -12.64 5.64 3.16
C SER A 503 -13.68 6.72 2.86
N GLY A 504 -14.92 6.30 2.65
CA GLY A 504 -16.08 7.18 2.57
C GLY A 504 -16.45 7.69 3.96
N VAL A 505 -16.71 9.01 4.03
CA VAL A 505 -17.55 9.67 5.04
C VAL A 505 -18.98 9.18 4.94
#